data_AF-A0A2E5WYE3-F1
#
_entry.id   AF-A0A2E5WYE3-F1
#
_cell.length_a   1.000
_cell.length_b   1.000
_cell.length_c   1.000
_cell.angle_alpha   90.00
_cell.angle_beta   90.00
_cell.angle_gamma   90.00
#
_symmetry.space_group_name_H-M   'P 1'
#
loop_
_entity.id
_entity.type
_entity.pdbx_description
1 polymer ?
#
loop_
_entity_poly.entity_id
_entity_poly.type
_entity_poly.pdbx_seq_one_letter_code
_entity_poly.pdbx_strand_id
1 'polypeptide(L)'
;MIPEPVDPVEGKWMKADGEILNFVGDGEMIHEIQMQTTWTTDGDGLTLVSQLNYIDSSQQVSSQLIVQNVKFTMTEDENGMWWHWQSILINDVEQEISEDQCALLLRTSVVENTYEYSVVSISYEDEKPESCTQNA
;
A
#
# COMPACT_ATOMS: atom_id res chain seq x y z
N MET A 1 -14.76 6.60 -27.23
CA MET A 1 -14.05 5.95 -26.10
C MET A 1 -14.88 6.18 -24.86
N ILE A 2 -15.32 5.10 -24.23
CA ILE A 2 -15.79 5.15 -22.84
C ILE A 2 -14.49 5.08 -22.01
N PRO A 3 -14.24 6.01 -21.08
CA PRO A 3 -13.07 5.89 -20.21
C PRO A 3 -13.15 4.56 -19.46
N GLU A 4 -12.02 3.87 -19.35
CA GLU A 4 -11.95 2.68 -18.51
C GLU A 4 -12.30 3.09 -17.07
N PRO A 5 -13.08 2.27 -16.34
CA PRO A 5 -13.37 2.54 -14.94
C PRO A 5 -12.05 2.63 -14.19
N VAL A 6 -11.83 3.77 -13.54
CA VAL A 6 -10.66 4.02 -12.69
C VAL A 6 -10.77 3.09 -11.49
N ASP A 7 -9.73 2.30 -11.22
CA ASP A 7 -9.72 1.43 -10.05
C ASP A 7 -9.75 2.30 -8.78
N PRO A 8 -10.56 1.97 -7.74
CA PRO A 8 -10.66 2.78 -6.52
C PRO A 8 -9.30 3.02 -5.83
N VAL A 9 -8.32 2.13 -6.03
CA VAL A 9 -6.96 2.26 -5.51
C VAL A 9 -6.17 3.37 -6.21
N GLU A 10 -6.56 3.79 -7.42
CA GLU A 10 -5.83 4.82 -8.16
C GLU A 10 -5.77 6.19 -7.42
N GLY A 11 -4.61 6.82 -7.55
CA GLY A 11 -4.32 8.12 -6.96
C GLY A 11 -3.20 8.10 -5.93
N LYS A 12 -3.10 9.20 -5.18
CA LYS A 12 -2.04 9.45 -4.21
C LYS A 12 -2.54 9.23 -2.79
N TRP A 13 -1.79 8.43 -2.06
CA TRP A 13 -2.13 7.96 -0.72
C TRP A 13 -0.94 8.17 0.22
N MET A 14 -1.20 8.75 1.39
CA MET A 14 -0.22 8.94 2.45
C MET A 14 -0.40 7.87 3.53
N LYS A 15 0.71 7.25 3.93
CA LYS A 15 0.81 6.36 5.10
C LYS A 15 1.12 7.16 6.36
N ALA A 16 0.93 6.54 7.52
CA ALA A 16 1.22 7.13 8.83
C ALA A 16 2.69 7.56 9.01
N ASP A 17 3.63 6.91 8.32
CA ASP A 17 5.06 7.25 8.31
C ASP A 17 5.41 8.42 7.37
N GLY A 18 4.44 8.95 6.63
CA GLY A 18 4.61 10.04 5.66
C GLY A 18 5.01 9.58 4.26
N GLU A 19 5.18 8.27 4.03
CA GLU A 19 5.38 7.74 2.69
C GLU A 19 4.14 8.01 1.81
N ILE A 20 4.37 8.52 0.60
CA ILE A 20 3.32 8.74 -0.39
C ILE A 20 3.42 7.66 -1.47
N LEU A 21 2.35 6.88 -1.62
CA LEU A 21 2.16 5.91 -2.68
C LEU A 21 1.32 6.53 -3.80
N ASN A 22 1.76 6.41 -5.04
CA ASN A 22 1.05 6.94 -6.21
C ASN A 22 0.74 5.82 -7.20
N PHE A 23 -0.51 5.34 -7.17
CA PHE A 23 -1.05 4.33 -8.06
C PHE A 23 -1.54 4.99 -9.34
N VAL A 24 -0.89 4.71 -10.47
CA VAL A 24 -1.16 5.36 -11.76
C VAL A 24 -1.59 4.32 -12.79
N GLY A 25 -2.90 4.18 -13.01
CA GLY A 25 -3.46 3.16 -13.91
C GLY A 25 -3.04 1.72 -13.58
N ASP A 26 -3.52 0.76 -14.35
CA ASP A 26 -3.15 -0.65 -14.16
C ASP A 26 -1.65 -0.89 -14.43
N GLY A 27 -0.86 -1.03 -13.37
CA GLY A 27 0.46 -1.66 -13.45
C GLY A 27 1.67 -0.80 -13.11
N GLU A 28 1.54 0.49 -12.80
CA GLU A 28 2.68 1.30 -12.34
C GLU A 28 2.37 2.02 -11.01
N MET A 29 3.26 1.83 -10.03
CA MET A 29 3.32 2.63 -8.82
C MET A 29 4.67 3.34 -8.74
N ILE A 30 4.62 4.67 -8.64
CA ILE A 30 5.81 5.51 -8.59
C ILE A 30 6.15 5.79 -7.13
N HIS A 31 7.34 5.36 -6.69
CA HIS A 31 7.93 5.75 -5.41
C HIS A 31 8.99 6.84 -5.61
N GLU A 32 9.29 7.58 -4.54
CA GLU A 32 10.43 8.52 -4.52
C GLU A 32 11.79 7.80 -4.44
N ILE A 33 11.78 6.50 -4.12
CA ILE A 33 12.96 5.63 -4.06
C ILE A 33 13.10 4.94 -5.42
N GLN A 34 14.32 4.54 -5.82
CA GLN A 34 14.59 3.76 -7.05
C GLN A 34 14.04 2.31 -6.97
N MET A 35 12.77 2.18 -6.64
CA MET A 35 12.00 0.95 -6.57
C MET A 35 11.00 0.99 -7.71
N GLN A 36 11.08 0.02 -8.61
CA GLN A 36 10.05 -0.17 -9.62
C GLN A 36 8.99 -1.06 -9.01
N THR A 37 7.78 -0.53 -8.84
CA THR A 37 6.66 -1.31 -8.32
C THR A 37 5.54 -1.36 -9.35
N THR A 38 5.08 -2.56 -9.64
CA THR A 38 3.83 -2.78 -10.38
C THR A 38 2.75 -3.24 -9.40
N TRP A 39 1.49 -3.02 -9.76
CA TRP A 39 0.36 -3.42 -8.93
C TRP A 39 -0.79 -3.93 -9.78
N THR A 40 -1.61 -4.79 -9.19
CA THR A 40 -2.84 -5.33 -9.79
C THR A 40 -3.88 -5.56 -8.71
N THR A 41 -5.16 -5.40 -9.05
CA THR A 41 -6.29 -5.69 -8.19
C THR A 41 -7.08 -6.91 -8.68
N ASP A 42 -7.66 -7.66 -7.74
CA ASP A 42 -8.66 -8.71 -7.98
C ASP A 42 -9.70 -8.66 -6.87
N GLY A 43 -10.83 -8.00 -7.13
CA GLY A 43 -11.86 -7.74 -6.13
C GLY A 43 -11.36 -6.82 -5.02
N ASP A 44 -11.26 -7.34 -3.79
CA ASP A 44 -10.71 -6.66 -2.62
C ASP A 44 -9.22 -6.99 -2.37
N GLY A 45 -8.60 -7.75 -3.27
CA GLY A 45 -7.18 -8.07 -3.26
C GLY A 45 -6.35 -7.05 -4.03
N LEU A 46 -5.22 -6.66 -3.47
CA LEU A 46 -4.17 -5.84 -4.07
C LEU A 46 -2.85 -6.62 -4.01
N THR A 47 -2.25 -6.86 -5.17
CA THR A 47 -0.90 -7.43 -5.27
C THR A 47 0.08 -6.34 -5.71
N LEU A 48 1.15 -6.16 -4.95
CA LEU A 48 2.25 -5.24 -5.25
C LEU A 48 3.50 -6.06 -5.54
N VAL A 49 4.18 -5.78 -6.64
CA VAL A 49 5.43 -6.43 -7.03
C VAL A 49 6.50 -5.37 -7.20
N SER A 50 7.44 -5.33 -6.27
CA SER A 50 8.53 -4.35 -6.24
C SER A 50 9.88 -5.00 -6.53
N GLN A 51 10.67 -4.35 -7.38
CA GLN A 51 12.09 -4.69 -7.56
C GLN A 51 12.95 -3.58 -6.93
N LEU A 52 13.69 -3.96 -5.89
CA LEU A 52 14.66 -3.10 -5.22
C LEU A 52 16.08 -3.46 -5.68
N ASN A 53 16.78 -2.52 -6.29
CA ASN A 53 18.19 -2.67 -6.64
C ASN A 53 19.05 -1.98 -5.58
N TYR A 54 20.07 -2.67 -5.08
CA TYR A 54 20.98 -2.14 -4.07
C TYR A 54 22.43 -2.61 -4.32
N ILE A 55 23.39 -1.87 -3.75
CA ILE A 55 24.80 -2.29 -3.75
C ILE A 55 25.03 -3.16 -2.52
N ASP A 56 25.44 -4.40 -2.72
CA ASP A 56 25.72 -5.32 -1.63
C ASP A 56 27.11 -5.10 -0.98
N SER A 57 27.42 -5.90 0.02
CA SER A 57 28.72 -5.85 0.73
C SER A 57 29.93 -6.17 -0.15
N SER A 58 29.71 -6.78 -1.32
CA SER A 58 30.73 -7.09 -2.33
C SER A 58 30.87 -5.99 -3.38
N GLN A 59 30.21 -4.84 -3.20
CA GLN A 59 30.13 -3.72 -4.14
C GLN A 59 29.52 -4.11 -5.51
N GLN A 60 28.68 -5.15 -5.55
CA GLN A 60 27.94 -5.54 -6.74
C GLN A 60 26.49 -5.08 -6.66
N VAL A 61 25.90 -4.82 -7.83
CA VAL A 61 24.46 -4.55 -7.93
C VAL A 61 23.73 -5.87 -7.72
N SER A 62 22.98 -5.93 -6.64
CA SER A 62 22.07 -7.01 -6.31
C SER A 62 20.63 -6.51 -6.42
N SER A 63 19.71 -7.41 -6.73
CA SER A 63 18.27 -7.13 -6.83
C SER A 63 17.49 -7.99 -5.85
N GLN A 64 16.50 -7.38 -5.22
CA GLN A 64 15.54 -8.06 -4.35
C GLN A 64 14.14 -7.89 -4.90
N LEU A 65 13.45 -9.01 -5.07
CA LEU A 65 12.04 -9.05 -5.45
C LEU A 65 11.20 -9.07 -4.17
N ILE A 66 10.25 -8.15 -4.06
CA ILE A 66 9.30 -8.06 -2.95
C ILE A 66 7.90 -8.21 -3.55
N VAL A 67 7.15 -9.19 -3.08
CA VAL A 67 5.75 -9.40 -3.45
C VAL A 67 4.90 -9.23 -2.21
N GLN A 68 3.95 -8.29 -2.23
CA GLN A 68 3.03 -8.06 -1.13
C GLN A 68 1.61 -8.35 -1.62
N ASN A 69 0.90 -9.20 -0.90
CA ASN A 69 -0.53 -9.39 -1.10
C ASN A 69 -1.27 -8.75 0.06
N VAL A 70 -2.20 -7.87 -0.27
CA VAL A 70 -2.93 -7.04 0.66
C VAL A 70 -4.41 -7.20 0.37
N LYS A 71 -5.20 -7.34 1.42
CA LYS A 71 -6.64 -7.13 1.33
C LYS A 71 -6.90 -5.66 1.63
N PHE A 72 -7.59 -4.94 0.75
CA PHE A 72 -7.91 -3.54 0.97
C PHE A 72 -9.41 -3.32 1.21
N THR A 73 -9.75 -2.23 1.89
CA THR A 73 -11.13 -1.77 2.10
C THR A 73 -11.16 -0.26 2.04
N MET A 74 -12.03 0.28 1.20
CA MET A 74 -12.24 1.72 1.07
C MET A 74 -13.21 2.22 2.14
N THR A 75 -12.98 3.42 2.66
CA THR A 75 -13.93 4.13 3.52
C THR A 75 -15.12 4.62 2.71
N GLU A 76 -16.23 4.95 3.38
CA GLU A 76 -17.47 5.38 2.69
C GLU A 76 -17.28 6.66 1.85
N ASP A 77 -16.38 7.53 2.28
CA ASP A 77 -16.06 8.80 1.62
C ASP A 77 -14.93 8.69 0.57
N GLU A 78 -14.39 7.48 0.36
CA GLU A 78 -13.29 7.15 -0.55
C GLU A 78 -11.98 7.92 -0.29
N ASN A 79 -11.85 8.59 0.86
CA ASN A 79 -10.64 9.32 1.26
C ASN A 79 -9.67 8.47 2.09
N GLY A 80 -10.14 7.34 2.61
CA GLY A 80 -9.36 6.37 3.35
C GLY A 80 -9.36 5.00 2.67
N MET A 81 -8.24 4.29 2.81
CA MET A 81 -8.08 2.92 2.37
C MET A 81 -7.36 2.16 3.47
N TRP A 82 -8.03 1.16 4.05
CA TRP A 82 -7.44 0.24 4.99
C TRP A 82 -6.77 -0.90 4.24
N TRP A 83 -5.52 -1.17 4.58
CA TRP A 83 -4.76 -2.32 4.10
C TRP A 83 -4.63 -3.34 5.22
N HIS A 84 -4.80 -4.61 4.87
CA HIS A 84 -4.50 -5.77 5.72
C HIS A 84 -3.56 -6.71 4.96
N TRP A 85 -2.30 -6.79 5.39
CA TRP A 85 -1.32 -7.64 4.73
C TRP A 85 -1.67 -9.12 4.91
N GLN A 86 -1.80 -9.83 3.80
CA GLN A 86 -2.04 -11.28 3.78
C GLN A 86 -0.73 -12.05 3.70
N SER A 87 0.23 -11.56 2.92
CA SER A 87 1.55 -12.19 2.76
C SER A 87 2.58 -11.20 2.24
N ILE A 88 3.84 -11.38 2.65
CA ILE A 88 4.99 -10.69 2.06
C ILE A 88 6.02 -11.76 1.70
N LEU A 89 6.42 -11.79 0.44
CA LEU A 89 7.51 -12.63 -0.04
C LEU A 89 8.71 -11.76 -0.41
N ILE A 90 9.89 -12.16 0.05
CA ILE A 90 11.17 -11.57 -0.34
C ILE A 90 11.99 -12.66 -1.02
N ASN A 91 12.28 -12.48 -2.32
CA ASN A 91 12.96 -13.49 -3.14
C ASN A 91 12.33 -14.90 -2.97
N ASP A 92 11.00 -14.96 -3.07
CA ASP A 92 10.17 -16.17 -2.89
C ASP A 92 10.21 -16.80 -1.48
N VAL A 93 10.81 -16.12 -0.50
CA VAL A 93 10.78 -16.53 0.90
C VAL A 93 9.69 -15.76 1.63
N GLU A 94 8.71 -16.47 2.16
CA GLU A 94 7.64 -15.90 2.99
C GLU A 94 8.23 -15.26 4.26
N GLN A 95 7.77 -14.06 4.56
CA GLN A 95 8.19 -13.29 5.73
C GLN A 95 7.14 -13.39 6.83
N GLU A 96 7.57 -13.41 8.09
CA GLU A 96 6.66 -13.29 9.21
C GLU A 96 6.03 -11.88 9.21
N ILE A 97 4.71 -11.87 9.25
CA ILE A 97 3.87 -10.68 9.35
C ILE A 97 3.37 -10.59 10.79
N SER A 98 3.56 -9.43 11.41
CA SER A 98 2.99 -9.14 12.74
C SER A 98 1.46 -9.16 12.68
N GLU A 99 0.81 -9.70 13.70
CA GLU A 99 -0.66 -9.88 13.74
C GLU A 99 -1.44 -8.54 13.67
N ASP A 100 -0.84 -7.42 14.07
CA ASP A 100 -1.43 -6.08 14.03
C ASP A 100 -1.31 -5.35 12.66
N GLN A 101 -1.10 -6.06 11.55
CA GLN A 101 -0.76 -5.45 10.26
C GLN A 101 -1.97 -4.91 9.49
N CYS A 102 -2.63 -3.92 10.08
CA CYS A 102 -3.44 -2.99 9.30
C CYS A 102 -2.86 -1.59 9.27
N ALA A 103 -2.84 -1.01 8.07
CA ALA A 103 -2.47 0.37 7.86
C ALA A 103 -3.64 1.11 7.23
N LEU A 104 -3.93 2.29 7.76
CA LEU A 104 -4.75 3.27 7.07
C LEU A 104 -3.86 4.02 6.09
N LEU A 105 -4.40 4.26 4.91
CA LEU A 105 -3.85 5.16 3.90
C LEU A 105 -4.88 6.25 3.65
N LEU A 106 -4.45 7.50 3.63
CA LEU A 106 -5.33 8.65 3.41
C LEU A 106 -4.98 9.36 2.11
N ARG A 107 -5.97 9.81 1.34
CA ARG A 107 -5.70 10.56 0.11
C ARG A 107 -4.89 11.82 0.40
N THR A 108 -3.93 12.14 -0.47
CA THR A 108 -3.16 13.38 -0.31
C THR A 108 -3.99 14.65 -0.55
N SER A 109 -5.24 14.52 -0.99
CA SER A 109 -6.21 15.63 -1.07
C SER A 109 -6.82 15.99 0.28
N VAL A 110 -6.74 15.10 1.28
CA VAL A 110 -7.24 15.34 2.64
C VAL A 110 -6.12 15.53 3.67
N VAL A 111 -4.93 15.01 3.39
CA VAL A 111 -3.75 15.16 4.26
C VAL A 111 -2.50 15.45 3.43
N GLU A 112 -1.75 16.49 3.79
CA GLU A 112 -0.53 16.89 3.07
C GLU A 112 0.76 16.52 3.82
N ASN A 113 0.66 16.14 5.09
CA ASN A 113 1.80 15.84 5.95
C ASN A 113 1.41 14.92 7.13
N THR A 114 2.41 14.41 7.85
CA THR A 114 2.22 13.48 8.98
C THR A 114 1.46 14.09 10.16
N TYR A 115 1.53 15.41 10.35
CA TYR A 115 0.74 16.09 11.39
C TYR A 115 -0.74 16.04 11.05
N GLU A 116 -1.13 16.43 9.84
CA GLU A 116 -2.51 16.34 9.36
C GLU A 116 -3.01 14.90 9.36
N TYR A 117 -2.19 13.96 8.89
CA TYR A 117 -2.49 12.53 8.97
C TYR A 117 -2.88 12.12 10.40
N SER A 118 -2.10 12.51 11.40
CA SER A 118 -2.35 12.13 12.80
C SER A 118 -3.67 12.68 13.36
N VAL A 119 -4.13 13.82 12.85
CA VAL A 119 -5.40 14.43 13.28
C VAL A 119 -6.59 13.81 12.54
N VAL A 120 -6.46 13.62 11.24
CA VAL A 120 -7.52 13.13 10.36
C VAL A 120 -7.75 11.62 10.52
N SER A 121 -6.70 10.82 10.70
CA SER A 121 -6.82 9.36 10.86
C SER A 121 -7.79 8.93 11.98
N ILE A 122 -7.90 9.72 13.04
CA ILE A 122 -8.79 9.45 14.18
C ILE A 122 -10.26 9.31 13.73
N SER A 123 -10.70 10.04 12.69
CA SER A 123 -12.09 9.95 12.21
C SER A 123 -12.41 8.65 11.47
N TYR A 124 -11.40 7.88 11.09
CA TYR A 124 -11.55 6.65 10.30
C TYR A 124 -11.40 5.37 11.14
N GLU A 125 -11.09 5.49 12.44
CA GLU A 125 -10.93 4.35 13.34
C GLU A 125 -12.22 3.53 13.47
N ASP A 126 -13.40 4.18 13.44
CA ASP A 126 -14.70 3.49 13.48
C ASP A 126 -15.01 2.74 12.17
N GLU A 127 -14.33 3.07 11.07
CA GLU A 127 -14.42 2.40 9.77
C GLU A 127 -13.35 1.30 9.59
N LYS A 128 -12.57 1.01 10.64
CA LYS A 128 -11.53 -0.03 10.60
C LYS A 128 -12.16 -1.41 10.32
N PRO A 129 -11.72 -2.14 9.27
CA PRO A 129 -12.31 -3.41 8.89
C PRO A 129 -12.22 -4.47 9.99
N GLU A 130 -13.19 -5.38 10.06
CA GLU A 130 -13.13 -6.52 11.00
C GLU A 130 -11.88 -7.38 10.80
N SER A 131 -11.40 -7.51 9.55
CA SER A 131 -10.17 -8.22 9.24
C SER A 131 -8.93 -7.61 9.88
N CYS A 132 -9.01 -6.37 10.35
CA CYS A 132 -7.96 -5.64 11.06
C CYS A 132 -8.07 -5.70 12.58
N THR A 133 -9.04 -6.43 13.11
CA THR A 133 -9.33 -6.52 14.55
C THR A 133 -9.47 -7.96 15.04
N GLN A 134 -9.69 -8.91 14.13
CA GLN A 134 -9.67 -10.33 14.48
C GLN A 134 -8.23 -10.86 14.42
N ASN A 135 -7.63 -10.99 15.61
CA ASN A 135 -6.55 -11.96 15.82
C ASN A 135 -7.07 -13.33 15.36
N ALA A 136 -6.35 -13.98 14.46
CA ALA A 136 -6.59 -15.37 14.09
C ALA A 136 -6.48 -16.30 15.32
#